data_AF-A0A9D2G1X2-F1
#
_entry.id   AF-A0A9D2G1X2-F1
#
_cell.length_a   1.000
_cell.length_b   1.000
_cell.length_c   1.000
_cell.angle_alpha   90.00
_cell.angle_beta   90.00
_cell.angle_gamma   90.00
#
_symmetry.space_group_name_H-M   'P 1'
#
loop_
_entity.id
_entity.type
_entity.pdbx_description
1 polymer ?
#
loop_
_entity_poly.entity_id
_entity_poly.type
_entity_poly.pdbx_seq_one_letter_code
_entity_poly.pdbx_strand_id
1 'polypeptide(L)' 'MTQEKNKRIENKDKMIRFIPERLSKRERYKFLIGSMIPCPTALATSLLEDEVLNIVPFSYFNIVISNPSIVSLAI' A
#
# COMPACT_ATOMS: atom_id res chain seq x y z
N MET A 1 16.48 -17.12 40.23
CA MET A 1 16.33 -17.63 38.84
C MET A 1 14.90 -17.54 38.27
N THR A 2 13.90 -17.04 39.01
CA THR A 2 12.49 -17.00 38.54
C THR A 2 12.05 -15.64 37.96
N GLN A 3 12.82 -14.57 38.18
CA GLN A 3 12.46 -13.20 37.76
C GLN A 3 12.79 -12.89 36.28
N GLU A 4 13.81 -13.53 35.70
CA GLU A 4 14.22 -13.26 34.30
C GLU A 4 13.34 -13.91 33.24
N LYS A 5 12.63 -15.00 33.58
CA LYS A 5 11.72 -15.66 32.64
C LYS A 5 10.46 -14.85 32.37
N ASN A 6 9.97 -14.08 33.34
CA ASN A 6 8.76 -13.26 33.19
C ASN A 6 8.97 -12.02 32.30
N LYS A 7 10.18 -11.45 32.33
CA LYS A 7 10.55 -10.31 31.48
C LYS A 7 10.69 -10.66 29.98
N ARG A 8 10.87 -11.95 29.67
CA ARG A 8 10.94 -12.48 28.30
C ARG A 8 9.58 -12.68 27.65
N ILE A 9 8.50 -12.75 28.43
CA ILE A 9 7.13 -12.97 27.92
C ILE A 9 6.45 -11.63 27.59
N GLU A 10 6.74 -10.55 28.31
CA GLU A 10 6.17 -9.21 28.06
C GLU A 10 6.62 -8.56 26.73
N ASN A 11 7.75 -8.99 26.17
CA ASN A 11 8.31 -8.37 24.96
C ASN A 11 7.90 -9.06 23.64
N LYS A 12 7.07 -10.10 23.69
CA LYS A 12 6.78 -10.91 22.50
C LYS A 12 5.77 -10.29 21.53
N ASP A 13 4.93 -9.36 21.99
CA ASP A 13 3.86 -8.77 21.17
C ASP A 13 3.76 -7.24 21.34
N LYS A 14 4.89 -6.53 21.18
CA LYS A 14 4.88 -5.06 21.19
C LYS A 14 4.39 -4.52 19.84
N MET A 15 3.08 -4.35 19.70
CA MET A 15 2.49 -3.69 18.52
C MET A 15 2.76 -2.17 18.55
N ILE A 16 3.31 -1.64 17.46
CA ILE A 16 3.57 -0.20 17.32
C ILE A 16 2.30 0.47 16.76
N ARG A 17 1.75 1.42 17.53
CA ARG A 17 0.58 2.21 17.11
C ARG A 17 1.04 3.51 16.45
N PHE A 18 0.58 3.72 15.22
CA PHE A 18 0.71 5.00 14.52
C PHE A 18 -0.63 5.75 14.51
N ILE A 19 -0.58 7.07 14.71
CA ILE A 19 -1.75 7.96 14.63
C ILE A 19 -1.56 8.83 13.37
N PRO A 20 -2.42 8.71 12.34
CA PRO A 20 -2.22 9.37 11.04
C PRO A 20 -2.02 10.89 11.11
N GLU A 21 -2.72 11.56 12.03
CA GLU A 21 -2.67 13.00 12.25
C GLU A 21 -1.30 13.45 12.80
N ARG A 22 -0.55 12.54 13.42
CA ARG A 22 0.79 12.79 13.97
C ARG A 22 1.92 12.52 12.99
N LEU A 23 1.60 11.99 11.81
CA LEU A 23 2.57 11.71 10.75
C LEU A 23 2.62 12.89 9.77
N SER A 24 3.78 13.18 9.20
CA SER A 24 3.87 14.05 8.03
C SER A 24 3.24 13.39 6.80
N LYS A 25 2.95 14.16 5.74
CA LYS A 25 2.43 13.63 4.47
C LYS A 25 3.35 12.54 3.89
N ARG A 26 4.67 12.73 3.98
CA ARG A 26 5.66 11.78 3.48
C ARG A 26 5.69 10.49 4.30
N GLU A 27 5.58 10.58 5.61
CA GLU A 27 5.54 9.39 6.49
C GLU A 27 4.25 8.61 6.31
N ARG A 28 3.09 9.27 6.21
CA ARG A 28 1.83 8.60 5.86
C ARG A 28 1.93 7.87 4.53
N TYR A 29 2.47 8.53 3.50
CA TYR A 29 2.65 7.93 2.19
C TYR A 29 3.53 6.68 2.26
N LYS A 30 4.71 6.78 2.89
CA LYS A 30 5.62 5.63 3.08
C LYS A 30 4.97 4.50 3.86
N PHE A 31 4.25 4.82 4.93
CA PHE A 31 3.56 3.83 5.75
C PHE A 31 2.51 3.08 4.94
N LEU A 32 1.67 3.79 4.17
CA LEU A 32 0.64 3.19 3.34
C LEU A 32 1.24 2.28 2.25
N ILE A 33 2.17 2.79 1.45
CA ILE A 33 2.76 1.99 0.36
C ILE A 33 3.61 0.82 0.89
N GLY A 34 4.25 0.98 2.05
CA GLY A 34 5.04 -0.07 2.69
C GLY A 34 4.20 -1.14 3.37
N SER A 35 2.94 -0.85 3.70
CA SER A 35 2.02 -1.79 4.34
C SER A 35 1.18 -2.60 3.34
N MET A 36 1.09 -2.17 2.09
CA MET A 36 0.28 -2.81 1.04
C MET A 36 1.17 -3.43 -0.04
N ILE A 37 1.92 -4.47 0.32
CA ILE A 37 2.84 -5.20 -0.57
C ILE A 37 2.58 -6.71 -0.57
N PRO A 38 2.81 -7.43 -1.70
CA PRO A 38 3.11 -6.89 -3.03
C PRO A 38 1.87 -6.28 -3.69
N CYS A 39 1.99 -5.07 -4.24
CA CYS A 39 0.93 -4.40 -4.99
C CYS A 39 1.03 -4.74 -6.50
N PRO A 40 -0.04 -5.28 -7.12
CA PRO A 40 -0.10 -5.46 -8.58
C PRO A 40 0.17 -4.14 -9.31
N THR A 41 0.87 -4.21 -10.45
CA THR A 41 1.16 -3.03 -11.28
C THR A 41 0.43 -3.13 -12.62
N ALA A 42 -0.42 -2.16 -12.92
CA ALA A 42 -1.05 -2.01 -14.23
C ALA A 42 -0.20 -1.11 -15.13
N LEU A 43 0.13 -1.58 -16.33
CA LEU A 43 0.73 -0.77 -17.38
C LEU A 43 -0.38 -0.16 -18.22
N ALA A 44 -0.69 1.13 -18.00
CA ALA A 44 -1.76 1.81 -18.71
C ALA A 44 -1.20 2.57 -19.92
N THR A 45 -1.98 2.60 -21.00
CA THR A 45 -1.71 3.42 -22.17
C THR A 45 -2.90 4.32 -22.46
N SER A 46 -2.63 5.51 -23.01
CA SER A 46 -3.67 6.42 -23.49
C SER A 46 -3.19 7.12 -24.75
N LEU A 47 -4.11 7.42 -25.66
CA LEU A 47 -3.83 8.15 -26.89
C LEU A 47 -4.31 9.61 -26.73
N LEU A 48 -3.47 10.57 -27.08
CA LEU A 48 -3.84 11.98 -27.14
C LEU A 48 -4.52 12.31 -28.48
N GLU A 49 -5.15 13.49 -28.55
CA GLU A 49 -5.80 13.98 -29.78
C GLU A 49 -4.83 14.15 -30.97
N ASP A 50 -3.53 14.34 -30.69
CA ASP A 50 -2.46 14.45 -31.67
C ASP A 50 -1.81 13.09 -32.02
N GLU A 51 -2.48 11.98 -31.70
CA GLU A 51 -2.03 10.61 -31.93
C GLU A 51 -0.73 10.23 -31.16
N VAL A 52 -0.39 10.98 -30.11
CA VAL A 52 0.75 10.65 -29.24
C VAL A 52 0.33 9.62 -28.19
N LEU A 53 1.08 8.50 -28.12
CA LEU A 53 0.85 7.41 -27.17
C LEU A 53 1.57 7.67 -25.84
N ASN A 54 0.81 7.75 -24.74
CA ASN A 54 1.33 7.76 -23.38
C ASN A 54 1.36 6.34 -22.81
N ILE A 55 2.35 6.07 -21.96
CA ILE A 55 2.52 4.81 -21.24
C ILE A 55 3.05 5.06 -19.83
N VAL A 56 2.34 4.58 -18.81
CA VAL A 56 2.69 4.80 -17.40
C VAL A 56 2.31 3.58 -16.55
N PRO A 57 3.19 3.13 -15.62
CA PRO A 57 2.86 2.10 -14.65
C PRO A 57 2.12 2.68 -13.42
N PHE A 58 1.10 1.98 -12.95
CA PHE A 58 0.31 2.33 -11.76
C PHE A 58 0.21 1.16 -10.79
N SER A 59 0.63 1.37 -9.55
CA SER A 59 0.57 0.35 -8.48
C SER A 59 -0.71 0.40 -7.64
N TYR A 60 -1.51 1.46 -7.76
CA TYR A 60 -2.82 1.57 -7.11
C TYR A 60 -3.89 0.98 -8.02
N PHE A 61 -3.77 -0.33 -8.26
CA PHE A 61 -4.59 -1.11 -9.17
C PHE A 61 -5.19 -2.32 -8.45
N ASN A 62 -6.49 -2.56 -8.63
CA ASN A 62 -7.16 -3.74 -8.06
C ASN A 62 -8.34 -4.22 -8.92
N ILE A 63 -8.72 -5.49 -8.77
CA ILE A 63 -9.93 -6.07 -9.37
C ILE A 63 -11.12 -5.73 -8.47
N VAL A 64 -12.21 -5.25 -9.07
CA VAL A 64 -13.44 -4.89 -8.34
C VAL A 64 -14.48 -6.02 -8.44
N ILE A 65 -14.79 -6.46 -9.66
CA ILE A 65 -15.74 -7.54 -9.93
C ILE A 65 -15.34 -8.28 -11.21
N SER A 66 -15.60 -9.59 -11.28
CA SER A 66 -15.23 -10.42 -12.42
C SER A 66 -16.31 -10.50 -13.50
N ASN A 67 -17.58 -10.33 -13.15
CA ASN A 67 -18.72 -10.33 -14.08
C ASN A 67 -19.76 -9.25 -13.73
N PRO A 68 -19.87 -8.16 -14.51
CA PRO A 68 -18.98 -7.78 -15.61
C PRO A 68 -17.55 -7.53 -15.11
N SER A 69 -16.55 -7.68 -15.97
CA SER A 69 -15.15 -7.49 -15.56
C SER A 69 -14.85 -6.01 -15.33
N ILE A 70 -14.67 -5.60 -14.08
CA ILE A 70 -14.36 -4.22 -13.68
C ILE A 70 -13.10 -4.23 -12.81
N VAL A 71 -12.21 -3.29 -13.11
CA VAL A 71 -11.00 -3.00 -12.33
C VAL A 71 -11.01 -1.54 -11.89
N SER A 72 -10.29 -1.23 -10.82
CA SER A 72 -10.07 0.14 -10.37
C SER A 72 -8.61 0.56 -10.58
N LEU A 73 -8.44 1.81 -10.97
CA LEU A 73 -7.15 2.46 -11.14
C LEU A 73 -7.22 3.86 -10.52
N ALA A 74 -6.38 4.15 -9.53
CA ALA A 74 -6.28 5.47 -8.93
C ALA A 74 -5.09 6.23 -9.54
N ILE A 75 -5.35 7.41 -10.10
CA ILE A 75 -4.41 8.29 -10.82
C ILE A 75 -4.36 9.65 -10.12
#